data_AF-A0A971TD57-F1
#
_entry.id   AF-A0A971TD57-F1
#
_cell.length_a   1.000
_cell.length_b   1.000
_cell.length_c   1.000
_cell.angle_alpha   90.00
_cell.angle_beta   90.00
_cell.angle_gamma   90.00
#
_symmetry.space_group_name_H-M   'P 1'
#
loop_
_entity.id
_entity.type
_entity.pdbx_description
1 polymer ?
#
loop_
_entity_poly.entity_id
_entity_poly.type
_entity_poly.pdbx_seq_one_letter_code
_entity_poly.pdbx_strand_id
1 'polypeptide(L)'
;LAVEPGLTEAPDEVVEEATTRVGDFEDRYAAAFRRRMAAKLGLPAGVDGETADALIAGLLRVMERESLDFTGTFRVLAKTLRGETPAEGAAGPDPGRTKTFLLSRSGTAEKESGEPVAGGESDSGRTRTFLLSRSGTAEKKPGETGADSEAAARGTALAEWVEGWQAALLRVGADPEETARRMDEVNPAYIPRNHLVEEALDAAREGDLMPFEELLEVLRHPFEERPEWSRYAEPAPERFTATYVTFCGT
;
A
#
# COMPACT_ATOMS: atom_id res chain seq x y z
N LEU A 1 19.83 -9.83 27.15
CA LEU A 1 19.14 -10.12 28.43
C LEU A 1 20.06 -11.00 29.24
N ALA A 2 20.92 -10.37 30.05
CA ALA A 2 21.74 -11.10 31.00
C ALA A 2 20.83 -11.50 32.17
N VAL A 3 20.77 -12.80 32.48
CA VAL A 3 20.15 -13.30 33.69
C VAL A 3 21.13 -13.00 34.83
N GLU A 4 20.75 -12.06 35.70
CA GLU A 4 21.49 -11.73 36.92
C GLU A 4 21.69 -13.00 37.78
N PRO A 5 22.91 -13.35 38.19
CA PRO A 5 23.16 -14.55 38.97
C PRO A 5 22.90 -14.25 40.46
N GLY A 6 21.65 -14.42 40.89
CA GLY A 6 21.30 -14.18 42.28
C GLY A 6 19.83 -14.37 42.63
N LEU A 7 19.22 -15.50 42.28
CA LEU A 7 17.93 -15.90 42.86
C LEU A 7 18.06 -17.31 43.44
N THR A 8 18.02 -17.37 44.77
CA THR A 8 17.77 -18.56 45.58
C THR A 8 16.29 -18.93 45.49
N GLU A 9 15.81 -19.27 44.30
CA GLU A 9 14.46 -19.82 44.10
C GLU A 9 14.55 -21.24 43.56
N ALA A 10 13.58 -22.07 43.93
CA ALA A 10 13.56 -23.47 43.52
C ALA A 10 13.50 -23.54 41.98
N PRO A 11 14.30 -24.40 41.32
CA PRO A 11 14.41 -24.44 39.86
C PRO A 11 13.07 -24.53 39.13
N ASP A 12 12.07 -25.17 39.74
CA ASP A 12 10.73 -25.34 39.16
C ASP A 12 9.91 -24.05 39.17
N GLU A 13 10.05 -23.18 40.18
CA GLU A 13 9.36 -21.88 40.27
C GLU A 13 9.89 -20.89 39.21
N VAL A 14 11.20 -20.90 38.96
CA VAL A 14 11.85 -20.09 37.92
C VAL A 14 11.43 -20.55 36.52
N VAL A 15 11.25 -21.86 36.32
CA VAL A 15 10.79 -22.43 35.05
C VAL A 15 9.31 -22.11 34.81
N GLU A 16 8.45 -22.18 35.83
CA GLU A 16 7.05 -21.78 35.70
C GLU A 16 6.93 -20.30 35.38
N GLU A 17 7.64 -19.41 36.07
CA GLU A 17 7.61 -17.98 35.78
C GLU A 17 8.12 -17.67 34.36
N ALA A 18 9.22 -18.30 33.93
CA ALA A 18 9.72 -18.16 32.56
C ALA A 18 8.70 -18.66 31.52
N THR A 19 8.02 -19.77 31.81
CA THR A 19 6.99 -20.35 30.94
C THR A 19 5.77 -19.43 30.83
N THR A 20 5.30 -18.85 31.94
CA THR A 20 4.22 -17.86 31.92
C THR A 20 4.62 -16.61 31.12
N ARG A 21 5.83 -16.09 31.33
CA ARG A 21 6.30 -14.88 30.61
C ARG A 21 6.44 -15.10 29.10
N VAL A 22 6.87 -16.31 28.69
CA VAL A 22 6.92 -16.69 27.27
C VAL A 22 5.51 -16.96 26.73
N GLY A 23 4.63 -17.58 27.53
CA GLY A 23 3.24 -17.83 27.16
C GLY A 23 2.48 -16.55 26.83
N ASP A 24 2.69 -15.48 27.60
CA ASP A 24 2.03 -14.18 27.39
C ASP A 24 2.65 -13.35 26.24
N PHE A 25 3.78 -13.79 25.67
CA PHE A 25 4.49 -13.02 24.64
C PHE A 25 3.65 -12.85 23.37
N GLU A 26 2.99 -13.92 22.90
CA GLU A 26 2.22 -13.90 21.65
C GLU A 26 1.08 -12.88 21.72
N ASP A 27 0.33 -12.88 22.82
CA ASP A 27 -0.78 -11.94 23.03
C ASP A 27 -0.30 -10.49 23.14
N ARG A 28 0.81 -10.27 23.85
CA ARG A 28 1.43 -8.94 23.98
C ARG A 28 1.95 -8.43 22.64
N TYR A 29 2.60 -9.29 21.88
CA TYR A 29 3.08 -8.98 20.54
C TYR A 29 1.92 -8.67 19.61
N ALA A 30 0.88 -9.51 19.56
CA ALA A 30 -0.29 -9.32 18.72
C ALA A 30 -1.01 -8.00 19.04
N ALA A 31 -1.21 -7.69 20.33
CA ALA A 31 -1.80 -6.42 20.75
C ALA A 31 -0.93 -5.20 20.38
N ALA A 32 0.39 -5.30 20.53
CA ALA A 32 1.32 -4.24 20.15
C ALA A 32 1.38 -4.04 18.63
N PHE A 33 1.40 -5.14 17.87
CA PHE A 33 1.38 -5.16 16.41
C PHE A 33 0.10 -4.53 15.88
N ARG A 34 -1.07 -4.98 16.37
CA ARG A 34 -2.38 -4.40 16.01
C ARG A 34 -2.40 -2.91 16.27
N ARG A 35 -2.01 -2.47 17.48
CA ARG A 35 -1.98 -1.04 17.83
C ARG A 35 -1.13 -0.24 16.85
N ARG A 36 0.07 -0.74 16.51
CA ARG A 36 0.98 -0.05 15.61
C ARG A 36 0.44 -0.01 14.18
N MET A 37 -0.07 -1.12 13.66
CA MET A 37 -0.61 -1.20 12.30
C MET A 37 -1.91 -0.40 12.15
N ALA A 38 -2.79 -0.42 13.17
CA ALA A 38 -3.98 0.42 13.21
C ALA A 38 -3.62 1.91 13.14
N ALA A 39 -2.60 2.35 13.89
CA ALA A 39 -2.10 3.72 13.82
C ALA A 39 -1.57 4.07 12.42
N LYS A 40 -0.79 3.17 11.79
CA LYS A 40 -0.30 3.34 10.41
C LYS A 40 -1.42 3.46 9.39
N LEU A 41 -2.56 2.82 9.64
CA LEU A 41 -3.78 2.88 8.83
C LEU A 41 -4.73 4.03 9.21
N GLY A 42 -4.38 4.84 10.21
CA GLY A 42 -5.23 5.92 10.69
C GLY A 42 -6.53 5.45 11.36
N LEU A 43 -6.62 4.18 11.78
CA LEU A 43 -7.84 3.64 12.38
C LEU A 43 -8.06 4.25 13.78
N PRO A 44 -9.17 4.96 14.02
CA PRO A 44 -9.46 5.51 15.35
C PRO A 44 -9.93 4.40 16.30
N ALA A 45 -9.96 4.71 17.61
CA ALA A 45 -10.41 3.78 18.65
C ALA A 45 -11.87 3.29 18.50
N GLY A 46 -12.67 3.94 17.66
CA GLY A 46 -14.03 3.52 17.34
C GLY A 46 -14.13 2.32 16.38
N VAL A 47 -13.02 1.93 15.72
CA VAL A 47 -12.96 0.71 14.92
C VAL A 47 -12.67 -0.47 15.85
N ASP A 48 -13.53 -1.49 15.82
CA ASP A 48 -13.35 -2.68 16.64
C ASP A 48 -12.12 -3.50 16.21
N GLY A 49 -11.61 -4.32 17.12
CA GLY A 49 -10.37 -5.08 16.91
C GLY A 49 -10.46 -6.09 15.76
N GLU A 50 -11.63 -6.68 15.53
CA GLU A 50 -11.84 -7.66 14.45
C GLU A 50 -11.79 -6.98 13.08
N THR A 51 -12.48 -5.85 12.92
CA THR A 51 -12.40 -5.02 11.72
C THR A 51 -10.97 -4.53 11.48
N ALA A 52 -10.28 -4.08 12.53
CA ALA A 52 -8.89 -3.65 12.41
C ALA A 52 -7.97 -4.79 11.94
N ASP A 53 -8.07 -5.98 12.56
CA ASP A 53 -7.28 -7.15 12.17
C ASP A 53 -7.57 -7.59 10.74
N ALA A 54 -8.83 -7.58 10.32
CA ALA A 54 -9.23 -7.91 8.95
C ALA A 54 -8.65 -6.94 7.92
N LEU A 55 -8.67 -5.63 8.20
CA LEU A 55 -8.06 -4.61 7.34
C LEU A 55 -6.55 -4.77 7.26
N ILE A 56 -5.88 -4.97 8.40
CA ILE A 56 -4.42 -5.18 8.47
C ILE A 56 -4.02 -6.42 7.67
N ALA A 57 -4.64 -7.57 7.94
CA ALA A 57 -4.35 -8.81 7.22
C ALA A 57 -4.69 -8.70 5.72
N GLY A 58 -5.77 -7.99 5.39
CA GLY A 58 -6.15 -7.69 4.01
C GLY A 58 -5.05 -6.94 3.28
N LEU A 59 -4.55 -5.84 3.85
CA LEU A 59 -3.51 -5.03 3.23
C LEU A 59 -2.23 -5.83 3.03
N LEU A 60 -1.77 -6.56 4.05
CA LEU A 60 -0.55 -7.35 3.96
C LEU A 60 -0.61 -8.40 2.85
N ARG A 61 -1.76 -9.07 2.68
CA ARG A 61 -1.98 -10.00 1.55
C ARG A 61 -1.93 -9.31 0.20
N VAL A 62 -2.51 -8.11 0.08
CA VAL A 62 -2.44 -7.32 -1.16
C VAL A 62 -0.99 -6.95 -1.47
N MET A 63 -0.27 -6.40 -0.48
CA MET A 63 1.11 -5.97 -0.62
C MET A 63 2.04 -7.13 -1.00
N GLU A 64 1.84 -8.31 -0.43
CA GLU A 64 2.59 -9.52 -0.79
C GLU A 64 2.29 -9.94 -2.24
N ARG A 65 1.01 -10.10 -2.59
CA ARG A 65 0.58 -10.54 -3.93
C ARG A 65 1.08 -9.61 -5.04
N GLU A 66 1.09 -8.31 -4.76
CA GLU A 66 1.43 -7.27 -5.73
C GLU A 66 2.86 -6.77 -5.57
N SER A 67 3.63 -7.30 -4.61
CA SER A 67 5.01 -6.90 -4.30
C SER A 67 5.16 -5.39 -4.07
N LEU A 68 4.21 -4.80 -3.34
CA LEU A 68 4.18 -3.36 -3.08
C LEU A 68 5.27 -2.95 -2.08
N ASP A 69 5.85 -1.77 -2.28
CA ASP A 69 6.80 -1.19 -1.32
C ASP A 69 6.13 -0.94 0.04
N PHE A 70 6.68 -1.52 1.11
CA PHE A 70 6.01 -1.50 2.40
C PHE A 70 5.82 -0.07 2.93
N THR A 71 6.90 0.70 2.99
CA THR A 71 6.90 2.07 3.50
C THR A 71 6.09 3.01 2.62
N GLY A 72 6.33 2.97 1.30
CA GLY A 72 5.68 3.79 0.30
C GLY A 72 4.17 3.57 0.25
N THR A 73 3.70 2.33 0.41
CA THR A 73 2.26 2.02 0.42
C THR A 73 1.52 2.82 1.49
N PHE A 74 2.02 2.87 2.73
CA PHE A 74 1.35 3.64 3.79
C PHE A 74 1.34 5.15 3.52
N ARG A 75 2.40 5.69 2.90
CA ARG A 75 2.43 7.11 2.49
C ARG A 75 1.43 7.40 1.37
N VAL A 76 1.32 6.49 0.41
CA VAL A 76 0.32 6.57 -0.65
C VAL A 76 -1.10 6.56 -0.08
N LEU A 77 -1.39 5.70 0.92
CA LEU A 77 -2.70 5.69 1.58
C LEU A 77 -3.06 7.01 2.25
N ALA A 78 -2.10 7.71 2.87
CA ALA A 78 -2.36 9.05 3.43
C ALA A 78 -2.69 10.06 2.31
N LYS A 79 -1.98 10.00 1.18
CA LYS A 79 -2.24 10.83 -0.01
C LYS A 79 -3.62 10.56 -0.63
N THR A 80 -4.06 9.29 -0.69
CA THR A 80 -5.39 8.98 -1.23
C THR A 80 -6.53 9.53 -0.39
N LEU A 81 -6.38 9.64 0.94
CA LEU A 81 -7.36 10.30 1.81
C LEU A 81 -7.47 11.81 1.53
N ARG A 82 -6.39 12.45 1.06
CA ARG A 82 -6.37 13.85 0.64
C ARG A 82 -6.89 14.07 -0.78
N GLY A 83 -7.23 12.98 -1.49
CA GLY A 83 -7.59 13.03 -2.91
C GLY A 83 -6.40 13.35 -3.82
N GLU A 84 -5.17 13.21 -3.33
CA GLU A 84 -3.98 13.35 -4.14
C GLU A 84 -3.82 12.13 -5.05
N THR A 85 -3.63 12.36 -6.34
CA THR A 85 -3.20 11.31 -7.26
C THR A 85 -1.77 10.92 -6.89
N PRO A 86 -1.47 9.65 -6.58
CA PRO A 86 -0.10 9.24 -6.28
C PRO A 86 0.82 9.64 -7.44
N ALA A 87 1.93 10.32 -7.15
CA ALA A 87 2.95 10.61 -8.15
C ALA A 87 3.46 9.29 -8.74
N GLU A 88 3.59 9.24 -10.08
CA GLU A 88 4.10 8.08 -10.83
C GLU A 88 5.39 7.56 -10.18
N GLY A 89 5.37 6.35 -9.62
CA GLY A 89 6.56 5.68 -9.06
C GLY A 89 6.60 5.42 -7.54
N ALA A 90 5.66 5.94 -6.74
CA ALA A 90 5.68 5.72 -5.28
C ALA A 90 5.28 4.30 -4.84
N ALA A 91 4.66 3.52 -5.73
CA ALA A 91 4.33 2.12 -5.55
C ALA A 91 4.65 1.38 -6.86
N GLY A 92 5.88 0.87 -7.01
CA GLY A 92 6.22 0.00 -8.15
C GLY A 92 5.66 -1.43 -7.97
N PRO A 93 5.56 -2.24 -9.04
CA PRO A 93 6.00 -1.94 -10.42
C PRO A 93 4.86 -1.80 -11.47
N ASP A 94 5.22 -1.08 -12.54
CA ASP A 94 4.59 -0.82 -13.84
C ASP A 94 3.59 0.39 -14.00
N PRO A 95 3.99 1.47 -14.71
CA PRO A 95 3.15 2.64 -15.04
C PRO A 95 2.09 2.43 -16.14
N GLY A 96 1.78 1.20 -16.54
CA GLY A 96 0.92 0.93 -17.70
C GLY A 96 -0.61 1.07 -17.53
N ARG A 97 -1.20 0.97 -16.32
CA ARG A 97 -2.67 0.79 -16.22
C ARG A 97 -3.42 1.43 -15.05
N THR A 98 -2.75 1.87 -13.99
CA THR A 98 -3.44 2.45 -12.81
C THR A 98 -4.14 3.79 -13.13
N LYS A 99 -3.66 4.47 -14.19
CA LYS A 99 -4.15 5.79 -14.63
C LYS A 99 -5.57 5.76 -15.20
N THR A 100 -6.01 4.63 -15.78
CA THR A 100 -7.30 4.55 -16.50
C THR A 100 -8.48 4.22 -15.59
N PHE A 101 -8.25 3.66 -14.39
CA PHE A 101 -9.35 3.10 -13.60
C PHE A 101 -9.86 4.03 -12.49
N LEU A 102 -8.97 4.71 -11.75
CA LEU A 102 -9.37 5.61 -10.66
C LEU A 102 -10.09 6.89 -11.15
N LEU A 103 -9.98 7.24 -12.43
CA LEU A 103 -10.73 8.36 -13.02
C LEU A 103 -12.08 7.97 -13.64
N SER A 104 -12.44 6.68 -13.71
CA SER A 104 -13.61 6.23 -14.50
C SER A 104 -14.91 6.03 -13.72
N ARG A 105 -14.96 6.32 -12.40
CA ARG A 105 -16.21 6.24 -11.60
C ARG A 105 -16.67 7.58 -10.99
N SER A 106 -16.01 8.69 -11.30
CA SER A 106 -16.46 10.03 -10.90
C SER A 106 -17.44 10.63 -11.92
N GLY A 107 -18.63 10.03 -12.04
CA GLY A 107 -19.72 10.51 -12.89
C GLY A 107 -20.68 9.37 -13.19
N THR A 108 -21.71 9.15 -12.39
CA THR A 108 -23.00 9.83 -12.60
C THR A 108 -23.85 9.61 -11.35
N ALA A 109 -24.20 10.67 -10.64
CA ALA A 109 -25.32 10.68 -9.73
C ALA A 109 -26.47 11.40 -10.43
N GLU A 110 -27.54 10.65 -10.61
CA GLU A 110 -28.81 11.01 -11.20
C GLU A 110 -29.45 12.23 -10.50
N LYS A 111 -30.11 13.06 -11.29
CA LYS A 111 -31.23 13.88 -10.82
C LYS A 111 -32.46 13.48 -11.62
N GLU A 112 -33.24 12.56 -11.05
CA GLU A 112 -34.66 12.45 -11.36
C GLU A 112 -35.44 13.53 -10.58
N SER A 113 -36.27 14.28 -11.30
CA SER A 113 -37.45 14.96 -10.75
C SER A 113 -38.41 15.19 -11.91
N GLY A 114 -39.65 14.72 -11.75
CA GLY A 114 -40.55 14.33 -12.84
C GLY A 114 -41.45 15.39 -13.48
N GLU A 115 -41.97 14.95 -14.64
CA GLU A 115 -43.33 15.07 -15.23
C GLU A 115 -43.93 16.43 -15.67
N PRO A 116 -44.92 16.44 -16.60
CA PRO A 116 -44.98 15.79 -17.92
C PRO A 116 -45.53 16.76 -19.02
N VAL A 117 -45.78 16.27 -20.25
CA VAL A 117 -46.96 16.52 -21.14
C VAL A 117 -46.64 16.58 -22.67
N ALA A 118 -47.38 15.73 -23.40
CA ALA A 118 -47.91 15.80 -24.78
C ALA A 118 -47.01 15.64 -26.03
N GLY A 119 -47.30 14.56 -26.77
CA GLY A 119 -47.81 14.66 -28.15
C GLY A 119 -46.85 14.29 -29.29
N GLY A 120 -47.28 13.38 -30.17
CA GLY A 120 -46.80 13.34 -31.55
C GLY A 120 -46.38 11.97 -32.10
N GLU A 121 -47.32 11.34 -32.78
CA GLU A 121 -47.24 10.16 -33.66
C GLU A 121 -46.12 10.10 -34.73
N SER A 122 -45.77 8.85 -35.07
CA SER A 122 -45.55 8.25 -36.42
C SER A 122 -44.29 8.57 -37.25
N ASP A 123 -43.51 7.54 -37.62
CA ASP A 123 -43.62 6.80 -38.90
C ASP A 123 -42.30 6.14 -39.36
N SER A 124 -42.44 4.95 -39.94
CA SER A 124 -41.65 4.29 -41.00
C SER A 124 -40.12 4.19 -40.96
N GLY A 125 -39.68 2.96 -40.67
CA GLY A 125 -39.24 2.02 -41.71
C GLY A 125 -37.99 2.37 -42.54
N ARG A 126 -36.92 1.58 -42.36
CA ARG A 126 -36.23 0.94 -43.49
C ARG A 126 -35.20 -0.11 -43.07
N THR A 127 -35.42 -1.32 -43.54
CA THR A 127 -34.45 -2.38 -43.74
C THR A 127 -33.31 -1.93 -44.68
N ARG A 128 -32.07 -2.30 -44.35
CA ARG A 128 -31.10 -2.69 -45.38
C ARG A 128 -29.98 -3.58 -44.83
N THR A 129 -30.13 -4.86 -45.11
CA THR A 129 -29.09 -5.87 -45.24
C THR A 129 -27.96 -5.37 -46.14
N PHE A 130 -26.71 -5.49 -45.69
CA PHE A 130 -25.55 -5.59 -46.56
C PHE A 130 -24.55 -6.60 -45.97
N LEU A 131 -24.44 -7.74 -46.64
CA LEU A 131 -23.31 -8.66 -46.55
C LEU A 131 -22.19 -8.10 -47.44
N LEU A 132 -20.97 -7.99 -46.93
CA LEU A 132 -19.82 -8.46 -47.68
C LEU A 132 -18.68 -8.88 -46.74
N SER A 133 -18.30 -10.13 -46.94
CA SER A 133 -17.17 -10.84 -46.37
C SER A 133 -15.85 -10.14 -46.68
N ARG A 134 -14.98 -10.02 -45.67
CA ARG A 134 -13.53 -10.11 -45.86
C ARG A 134 -12.94 -10.93 -44.72
N SER A 135 -12.61 -12.17 -45.05
CA SER A 135 -11.68 -13.04 -44.35
C SER A 135 -10.37 -12.31 -44.10
N GLY A 136 -10.02 -12.15 -42.83
CA GLY A 136 -8.70 -11.79 -42.36
C GLY A 136 -8.43 -12.62 -41.11
N THR A 137 -7.86 -13.80 -41.30
CA THR A 137 -7.30 -14.63 -40.23
C THR A 137 -6.12 -13.88 -39.62
N ALA A 138 -6.38 -13.12 -38.56
CA ALA A 138 -5.33 -12.71 -37.63
C ALA A 138 -5.05 -13.91 -36.72
N GLU A 139 -4.04 -14.69 -37.08
CA GLU A 139 -3.43 -15.66 -36.17
C GLU A 139 -3.01 -14.93 -34.89
N LYS A 140 -3.73 -15.21 -33.80
CA LYS A 140 -3.38 -14.76 -32.46
C LYS A 140 -2.13 -15.52 -32.04
N LYS A 141 -0.98 -14.85 -31.94
CA LYS A 141 0.21 -15.39 -31.29
C LYS A 141 -0.19 -15.89 -29.88
N PRO A 142 0.03 -17.16 -29.54
CA PRO A 142 -0.27 -17.66 -28.21
C PRO A 142 0.87 -17.22 -27.27
N GLY A 143 0.61 -16.24 -26.40
CA GLY A 143 1.58 -15.81 -25.38
C GLY A 143 1.21 -14.55 -24.58
N GLU A 144 0.43 -13.62 -25.14
CA GLU A 144 0.29 -12.26 -24.57
C GLU A 144 -0.95 -12.05 -23.66
N THR A 145 -1.87 -13.02 -23.53
CA THR A 145 -3.12 -12.79 -22.78
C THR A 145 -3.03 -13.02 -21.27
N GLY A 146 -1.97 -13.65 -20.77
CA GLY A 146 -1.82 -13.99 -19.35
C GLY A 146 -1.31 -12.81 -18.52
N ALA A 147 -0.18 -12.22 -18.94
CA ALA A 147 0.49 -11.13 -18.22
C ALA A 147 -0.38 -9.87 -18.10
N ASP A 148 -1.11 -9.52 -19.17
CA ASP A 148 -2.02 -8.38 -19.17
C ASP A 148 -3.21 -8.56 -18.21
N SER A 149 -3.74 -9.78 -18.10
CA SER A 149 -4.86 -10.09 -17.19
C SER A 149 -4.39 -10.11 -15.74
N GLU A 150 -3.19 -10.64 -15.50
CA GLU A 150 -2.60 -10.72 -14.16
C GLU A 150 -2.16 -9.34 -13.67
N ALA A 151 -1.56 -8.50 -14.54
CA ALA A 151 -1.23 -7.11 -14.24
C ALA A 151 -2.48 -6.25 -13.99
N ALA A 152 -3.57 -6.47 -14.75
CA ALA A 152 -4.86 -5.81 -14.47
C ALA A 152 -5.44 -6.24 -13.10
N ALA A 153 -5.32 -7.53 -12.76
CA ALA A 153 -5.75 -8.03 -11.46
C ALA A 153 -4.91 -7.45 -10.29
N ARG A 154 -3.59 -7.27 -10.49
CA ARG A 154 -2.65 -6.65 -9.53
C ARG A 154 -2.91 -5.18 -9.23
N GLY A 155 -3.70 -4.46 -10.02
CA GLY A 155 -4.12 -3.08 -9.67
C GLY A 155 -5.50 -3.02 -9.01
N THR A 156 -6.29 -4.07 -9.18
CA THR A 156 -7.70 -4.09 -8.80
C THR A 156 -7.86 -4.36 -7.31
N ALA A 157 -7.07 -5.28 -6.77
CA ALA A 157 -7.30 -5.74 -5.41
C ALA A 157 -6.76 -4.79 -4.33
N LEU A 158 -5.77 -3.94 -4.62
CA LEU A 158 -5.47 -2.77 -3.77
C LEU A 158 -6.61 -1.76 -3.79
N ALA A 159 -7.17 -1.45 -4.96
CA ALA A 159 -8.28 -0.50 -5.08
C ALA A 159 -9.51 -0.97 -4.29
N GLU A 160 -9.89 -2.24 -4.42
CA GLU A 160 -10.98 -2.85 -3.64
C GLU A 160 -10.71 -2.79 -2.13
N TRP A 161 -9.47 -3.07 -1.71
CA TRP A 161 -9.10 -2.97 -0.30
C TRP A 161 -9.18 -1.52 0.21
N VAL A 162 -8.72 -0.54 -0.57
CA VAL A 162 -8.78 0.89 -0.23
C VAL A 162 -10.22 1.35 -0.08
N GLU A 163 -11.13 0.95 -0.97
CA GLU A 163 -12.57 1.25 -0.84
C GLU A 163 -13.14 0.72 0.48
N GLY A 164 -12.81 -0.53 0.85
CA GLY A 164 -13.24 -1.13 2.11
C GLY A 164 -12.67 -0.42 3.35
N TRP A 165 -11.40 -0.03 3.31
CA TRP A 165 -10.73 0.74 4.37
C TRP A 165 -11.34 2.13 4.55
N GLN A 166 -11.55 2.88 3.46
CA GLN A 166 -12.20 4.20 3.50
C GLN A 166 -13.64 4.11 4.01
N ALA A 167 -14.39 3.09 3.61
CA ALA A 167 -15.73 2.83 4.14
C ALA A 167 -15.72 2.54 5.65
N ALA A 168 -14.67 1.88 6.17
CA ALA A 168 -14.50 1.66 7.60
C ALA A 168 -14.24 2.95 8.38
N LEU A 169 -13.39 3.83 7.85
CA LEU A 169 -13.13 5.15 8.42
C LEU A 169 -14.39 6.02 8.41
N LEU A 170 -15.16 6.00 7.31
CA LEU A 170 -16.40 6.77 7.20
C LEU A 170 -17.47 6.32 8.19
N ARG A 171 -17.62 5.01 8.42
CA ARG A 171 -18.59 4.45 9.38
C ARG A 171 -18.41 4.97 10.81
N VAL A 172 -17.18 5.27 11.20
CA VAL A 172 -16.84 5.81 12.53
C VAL A 172 -16.72 7.33 12.53
N GLY A 173 -17.04 7.99 11.41
CA GLY A 173 -17.00 9.45 11.27
C GLY A 173 -15.60 10.05 11.32
N ALA A 174 -14.57 9.31 10.88
CA ALA A 174 -13.22 9.82 10.82
C ALA A 174 -13.09 10.88 9.70
N ASP A 175 -12.49 12.03 10.04
CA ASP A 175 -12.17 13.07 9.07
C ASP A 175 -10.96 12.64 8.21
N PRO A 176 -11.06 12.62 6.86
CA PRO A 176 -9.99 12.12 6.01
C PRO A 176 -8.68 12.91 6.13
N GLU A 177 -8.75 14.25 6.20
CA GLU A 177 -7.57 15.13 6.26
C GLU A 177 -6.83 14.96 7.60
N GLU A 178 -7.56 14.97 8.70
CA GLU A 178 -7.00 14.72 10.03
C GLU A 178 -6.43 13.30 10.15
N THR A 179 -7.09 12.32 9.55
CA THR A 179 -6.59 10.93 9.52
C THR A 179 -5.27 10.86 8.76
N ALA A 180 -5.19 11.49 7.58
CA ALA A 180 -3.97 11.55 6.77
C ALA A 180 -2.82 12.24 7.52
N ARG A 181 -3.08 13.34 8.24
CA ARG A 181 -2.07 14.01 9.07
C ARG A 181 -1.49 13.07 10.13
N ARG A 182 -2.34 12.35 10.86
CA ARG A 182 -1.89 11.37 11.87
C ARG A 182 -1.11 10.22 11.25
N MET A 183 -1.52 9.77 10.07
CA MET A 183 -0.79 8.75 9.32
C MET A 183 0.61 9.24 8.97
N ASP A 184 0.79 10.49 8.54
CA ASP A 184 2.10 11.03 8.19
C ASP A 184 3.05 11.12 9.39
N GLU A 185 2.53 11.34 10.60
CA GLU A 185 3.32 11.39 11.84
C GLU A 185 3.90 10.02 12.24
N VAL A 186 3.29 8.92 11.80
CA VAL A 186 3.70 7.55 12.19
C VAL A 186 4.24 6.73 11.02
N ASN A 187 3.97 7.14 9.79
CA ASN A 187 4.44 6.50 8.56
C ASN A 187 5.62 7.29 8.01
N PRO A 188 6.86 6.77 8.12
CA PRO A 188 8.01 7.47 7.59
C PRO A 188 7.94 7.56 6.06
N ALA A 189 8.34 8.70 5.51
CA ALA A 189 8.65 8.88 4.10
C ALA A 189 10.02 8.28 3.73
N TYR A 190 10.97 8.30 4.66
CA TYR A 190 12.34 7.86 4.44
C TYR A 190 12.77 6.75 5.40
N ILE A 191 13.41 5.72 4.85
CA ILE A 191 14.01 4.62 5.59
C ILE A 191 15.40 4.34 5.01
N PRO A 192 16.32 3.71 5.78
CA PRO A 192 17.64 3.34 5.28
C PRO A 192 17.52 2.17 4.29
N ARG A 193 17.04 2.45 3.07
CA ARG A 193 16.89 1.43 2.02
C ARG A 193 18.26 0.91 1.65
N ASN A 194 18.40 -0.40 1.50
CA ASN A 194 19.70 -1.03 1.27
C ASN A 194 20.47 -0.42 0.09
N HIS A 195 19.81 -0.11 -1.03
CA HIS A 195 20.50 0.49 -2.19
C HIS A 195 21.10 1.88 -1.89
N LEU A 196 20.45 2.70 -1.05
CA LEU A 196 20.98 4.00 -0.62
C LEU A 196 22.14 3.82 0.36
N VAL A 197 22.06 2.80 1.22
CA VAL A 197 23.13 2.43 2.15
C VAL A 197 24.35 1.94 1.38
N GLU A 198 24.18 1.05 0.39
CA GLU A 198 25.28 0.56 -0.44
C GLU A 198 25.91 1.69 -1.26
N GLU A 199 25.12 2.60 -1.86
CA GLU A 199 25.62 3.81 -2.54
C GLU A 199 26.53 4.63 -1.61
N ALA A 200 26.08 4.87 -0.38
CA ALA A 200 26.85 5.63 0.60
C ALA A 200 28.13 4.90 1.04
N LEU A 201 28.08 3.57 1.20
CA LEU A 201 29.25 2.75 1.55
C LEU A 201 30.27 2.69 0.41
N ASP A 202 29.82 2.60 -0.84
CA ASP A 202 30.69 2.57 -2.01
C ASP A 202 31.44 3.91 -2.18
N ALA A 203 30.73 5.05 -2.06
CA ALA A 203 31.36 6.36 -2.08
C ALA A 203 32.39 6.53 -0.94
N ALA A 204 32.05 6.07 0.27
CA ALA A 204 32.94 6.15 1.42
C ALA A 204 34.23 5.34 1.24
N ARG A 205 34.19 4.20 0.52
CA ARG A 205 35.39 3.41 0.18
C ARG A 205 36.35 4.18 -0.73
N GLU A 206 35.84 5.10 -1.54
CA GLU A 206 36.61 5.99 -2.40
C GLU A 206 37.04 7.29 -1.68
N GLY A 207 36.64 7.45 -0.41
CA GLY A 207 36.98 8.59 0.44
C GLY A 207 35.97 9.73 0.42
N ASP A 208 34.81 9.55 -0.23
CA ASP A 208 33.72 10.53 -0.25
C ASP A 208 32.63 10.18 0.78
N LEU A 209 32.50 11.00 1.82
CA LEU A 209 31.49 10.83 2.87
C LEU A 209 30.20 11.61 2.59
N MET A 210 30.13 12.44 1.54
CA MET A 210 28.98 13.27 1.25
C MET A 210 27.67 12.46 1.13
N PRO A 211 27.61 11.33 0.38
CA PRO A 211 26.35 10.57 0.28
C PRO A 211 25.90 9.97 1.62
N PHE A 212 26.83 9.62 2.51
CA PHE A 212 26.51 9.16 3.86
C PHE A 212 25.94 10.29 4.72
N GLU A 213 26.56 11.48 4.69
CA GLU A 213 26.10 12.65 5.44
C GLU A 213 24.71 13.11 4.96
N GLU A 214 24.47 13.12 3.65
CA GLU A 214 23.17 13.43 3.08
C GLU A 214 22.10 12.41 3.49
N LEU A 215 22.40 11.11 3.39
CA LEU A 215 21.47 10.05 3.81
C LEU A 215 21.16 10.18 5.32
N LEU A 216 22.17 10.44 6.14
CA LEU A 216 21.98 10.62 7.58
C LEU A 216 21.08 11.82 7.87
N GLU A 217 21.25 12.93 7.17
CA GLU A 217 20.41 14.12 7.37
C GLU A 217 18.95 13.84 7.03
N VAL A 218 18.67 13.14 5.92
CA VAL A 218 17.31 12.72 5.55
C VAL A 218 16.70 11.81 6.62
N LEU A 219 17.47 10.85 7.14
CA LEU A 219 17.01 9.88 8.15
C LEU A 219 16.74 10.50 9.52
N ARG A 220 17.23 11.72 9.79
CA ARG A 220 16.88 12.50 10.99
C ARG A 220 15.48 13.11 10.90
N HIS A 221 14.93 13.20 9.69
CA HIS A 221 13.60 13.74 9.40
C HIS A 221 12.71 12.70 8.69
N PRO A 222 12.56 11.46 9.23
CA PRO A 222 12.04 10.34 8.46
C PRO A 222 10.55 10.47 8.13
N PHE A 223 9.79 11.31 8.84
CA PHE A 223 8.35 11.52 8.67
C PHE A 223 8.00 12.75 7.83
N GLU A 224 8.95 13.66 7.63
CA GLU A 224 8.73 14.96 7.01
C GLU A 224 9.07 14.90 5.52
N GLU A 225 8.06 14.71 4.67
CA GLU A 225 8.28 14.62 3.22
C GLU A 225 8.64 15.98 2.61
N ARG A 226 9.78 16.03 1.90
CA ARG A 226 10.31 17.22 1.25
C ARG A 226 10.60 16.98 -0.24
N PRO A 227 10.27 17.93 -1.14
CA PRO A 227 10.54 17.79 -2.57
C PRO A 227 12.02 17.59 -2.92
N GLU A 228 12.94 18.22 -2.19
CA GLU A 228 14.39 18.07 -2.39
C GLU A 228 14.91 16.67 -2.04
N TRP A 229 14.13 15.89 -1.29
CA TRP A 229 14.50 14.54 -0.84
C TRP A 229 13.73 13.44 -1.57
N SER A 230 13.02 13.74 -2.66
CA SER A 230 12.20 12.76 -3.39
C SER A 230 12.96 11.47 -3.75
N ARG A 231 14.25 11.57 -4.11
CA ARG A 231 15.09 10.38 -4.43
C ARG A 231 15.17 9.37 -3.28
N TYR A 232 15.12 9.82 -2.03
CA TYR A 232 15.27 8.97 -0.85
C TYR A 232 13.97 8.24 -0.47
N ALA A 233 12.83 8.67 -1.02
CA ALA A 233 11.54 8.02 -0.83
C ALA A 233 11.32 6.86 -1.84
N GLU A 234 12.00 6.90 -2.98
CA GLU A 234 11.82 5.95 -4.08
C GLU A 234 12.19 4.51 -3.68
N PRO A 235 11.45 3.51 -4.20
CA PRO A 235 11.78 2.11 -3.98
C PRO A 235 13.13 1.75 -4.62
N ALA A 236 13.70 0.63 -4.19
CA ALA A 236 14.93 0.14 -4.80
C ALA A 236 14.72 -0.13 -6.31
N PRO A 237 15.67 0.26 -7.18
CA PRO A 237 15.61 -0.07 -8.59
C PRO A 237 15.51 -1.58 -8.81
N GLU A 238 14.73 -2.03 -9.80
CA GLU A 238 14.50 -3.46 -10.06
C GLU A 238 15.80 -4.28 -10.19
N ARG A 239 16.81 -3.69 -10.85
CA ARG A 239 18.15 -4.28 -10.99
C ARG A 239 18.83 -4.60 -9.65
N PHE A 240 18.59 -3.78 -8.63
CA PHE A 240 19.11 -3.97 -7.29
C PHE A 240 18.36 -5.10 -6.60
N THR A 241 17.02 -5.04 -6.62
CA THR A 241 16.14 -6.05 -6.02
C THR A 241 16.37 -7.45 -6.60
N ALA A 242 16.69 -7.55 -7.90
CA ALA A 242 16.99 -8.82 -8.56
C ALA A 242 18.28 -9.50 -8.07
N THR A 243 19.21 -8.74 -7.48
CA THR A 243 20.55 -9.21 -7.10
C THR A 243 20.74 -9.24 -5.58
N TYR A 244 19.97 -8.45 -4.85
CA TYR A 244 20.14 -8.26 -3.41
C TYR A 244 19.29 -9.24 -2.61
N VAL A 245 19.95 -10.18 -1.92
CA VAL A 245 19.29 -11.11 -1.00
C VAL A 245 19.37 -10.54 0.42
N THR A 246 18.23 -10.16 0.98
CA THR A 246 18.13 -9.82 2.39
C THR A 246 18.00 -11.11 3.22
N PHE A 247 18.81 -11.26 4.27
CA PHE A 247 18.60 -12.30 5.29
C PHE A 247 17.47 -11.97 6.28
N CYS A 248 16.66 -10.95 6.01
CA CYS A 248 15.43 -10.67 6.74
C CYS A 248 14.26 -11.46 6.13
N GLY A 249 14.39 -12.78 6.12
CA GLY A 249 13.34 -13.74 5.81
C GLY A 249 13.41 -14.81 6.90
N THR A 250 12.63 -14.58 7.97
CA THR A 250 12.68 -15.15 9.34
C THR A 250 13.83 -14.69 10.21
#